data_AF-A0A5M3WGK3-F1
#
_entry.id   AF-A0A5M3WGK3-F1
#
_cell.length_a   1.000
_cell.length_b   1.000
_cell.length_c   1.000
_cell.angle_alpha   90.00
_cell.angle_beta   90.00
_cell.angle_gamma   90.00
#
_symmetry.space_group_name_H-M   'P 1'
#
loop_
_entity.id
_entity.type
_entity.pdbx_description
1 polymer ?
#
loop_
_entity_poly.entity_id
_entity_poly.type
_entity_poly.pdbx_seq_one_letter_code
_entity_poly.pdbx_strand_id
1 'polypeptide(L)'
;MARYRTKPTEIDAIQWTGDNLTDVIAFTHCRADPQPDGGLMVMTAAGSLWLRKNDWIVKHGDGQPGQVCPAADFAAIYEPVA
;
A
#
# COMPACT_ATOMS: atom_id res chain seq x y z
N MET A 1 -7.26 4.80 32.27
CA MET A 1 -6.76 4.71 30.87
C MET A 1 -7.67 5.55 30.00
N ALA A 2 -7.12 6.49 29.24
CA ALA A 2 -7.91 7.26 28.29
C ALA A 2 -7.94 6.53 26.94
N ARG A 3 -9.13 6.42 26.34
CA ARG A 3 -9.33 5.87 25.00
C ARG A 3 -9.47 7.04 24.03
N TYR A 4 -8.81 6.94 22.88
CA TYR A 4 -8.86 7.94 21.82
C TYR A 4 -9.23 7.24 20.51
N ARG A 5 -9.93 7.96 19.63
CA ARG A 5 -10.24 7.52 18.27
C ARG A 5 -9.43 8.34 17.27
N THR A 6 -9.06 7.73 16.15
CA THR A 6 -8.58 8.47 14.98
C THR A 6 -9.72 9.32 14.41
N LYS A 7 -9.37 10.45 13.77
CA LYS A 7 -10.32 11.22 12.98
C LYS A 7 -10.64 10.43 11.70
N PRO A 8 -11.82 10.63 11.08
CA PRO A 8 -12.07 10.14 9.73
C PRO A 8 -11.04 10.74 8.78
N THR A 9 -10.32 9.90 8.06
CA THR A 9 -9.28 10.29 7.09
C THR A 9 -9.42 9.43 5.86
N GLU A 10 -9.49 10.06 4.70
CA GLU A 10 -9.36 9.38 3.42
C GLU A 10 -7.88 9.03 3.18
N ILE A 11 -7.63 7.97 2.43
CA ILE A 11 -6.30 7.51 2.09
C ILE A 11 -6.21 7.18 0.61
N ASP A 12 -5.01 7.28 0.05
CA ASP A 12 -4.72 6.73 -1.26
C ASP A 12 -4.23 5.29 -1.12
N ALA A 13 -4.69 4.39 -1.98
CA ALA A 13 -4.26 3.00 -1.96
C ALA A 13 -4.18 2.41 -3.37
N ILE A 14 -3.22 1.51 -3.56
CA ILE A 14 -3.10 0.70 -4.79
C ILE A 14 -2.86 -0.77 -4.44
N GLN A 15 -3.59 -1.67 -5.09
CA GLN A 15 -3.37 -3.11 -4.95
C GLN A 15 -2.26 -3.60 -5.88
N TRP A 16 -1.40 -4.50 -5.41
CA TRP A 16 -0.53 -5.27 -6.28
C TRP A 16 -1.31 -6.45 -6.89
N THR A 17 -1.60 -6.39 -8.19
CA THR A 17 -2.39 -7.41 -8.89
C THR A 17 -1.54 -8.51 -9.53
N GLY A 18 -0.22 -8.32 -9.61
CA GLY A 18 0.68 -9.15 -10.41
C GLY A 18 1.02 -8.55 -11.78
N ASP A 19 0.13 -7.71 -12.31
CA ASP A 19 0.20 -7.24 -13.71
C ASP A 19 0.20 -5.70 -13.84
N ASN A 20 0.12 -4.97 -12.72
CA ASN A 20 0.03 -3.50 -12.69
C ASN A 20 1.32 -2.81 -12.20
N LEU A 21 2.48 -3.30 -12.64
CA LEU A 21 3.79 -2.80 -12.17
C LEU A 21 3.97 -1.31 -12.45
N THR A 22 3.58 -0.86 -13.64
CA THR A 22 3.67 0.55 -14.05
C THR A 22 2.85 1.45 -13.13
N ASP A 23 1.64 1.01 -12.75
CA ASP A 23 0.77 1.78 -11.86
C ASP A 23 1.35 1.84 -10.44
N VAL A 24 1.95 0.76 -9.95
CA VAL A 24 2.64 0.77 -8.65
C VAL A 24 3.85 1.70 -8.66
N ILE A 25 4.64 1.73 -9.72
CA ILE A 25 5.76 2.68 -9.86
C ILE A 25 5.24 4.12 -9.92
N ALA A 26 4.19 4.37 -10.69
CA ALA A 26 3.58 5.70 -10.79
C ALA A 26 2.99 6.16 -9.45
N PHE A 27 2.36 5.24 -8.71
CA PHE A 27 1.80 5.51 -7.39
C PHE A 27 2.89 5.76 -6.36
N THR A 28 3.94 4.94 -6.30
CA THR A 28 4.97 5.03 -5.25
C THR A 28 6.09 6.01 -5.57
N HIS A 29 6.29 6.34 -6.85
CA HIS A 29 7.48 7.02 -7.37
C HIS A 29 8.80 6.34 -6.97
N CYS A 30 8.73 5.03 -6.69
CA CYS A 30 9.84 4.22 -6.21
C CYS A 30 10.19 3.14 -7.24
N ARG A 31 11.42 2.64 -7.15
CA ARG A 31 11.80 1.43 -7.86
C ARG A 31 11.01 0.25 -7.30
N ALA A 32 10.44 -0.56 -8.19
CA ALA A 32 9.71 -1.76 -7.86
C ALA A 32 10.25 -2.94 -8.68
N ASP A 33 10.63 -4.01 -8.00
CA ASP A 33 11.22 -5.21 -8.60
C ASP A 33 10.27 -6.40 -8.38
N PRO A 34 9.61 -6.92 -9.45
CA PRO A 34 8.82 -8.14 -9.37
C PRO A 34 9.67 -9.33 -8.91
N GLN A 35 9.07 -10.20 -8.08
CA GLN A 35 9.76 -11.35 -7.52
C GLN A 35 9.31 -12.65 -8.22
N PRO A 36 10.15 -13.71 -8.25
CA PRO A 36 9.83 -14.98 -8.92
C PRO A 36 8.57 -15.69 -8.39
N ASP A 37 8.15 -15.38 -7.16
CA ASP A 37 6.96 -15.92 -6.51
C ASP A 37 5.67 -15.15 -6.83
N GLY A 38 5.74 -14.16 -7.73
CA GLY A 38 4.63 -13.27 -8.06
C GLY A 38 4.43 -12.13 -7.06
N GLY A 39 5.31 -12.01 -6.05
CA GLY A 39 5.38 -10.86 -5.16
C GLY A 39 6.02 -9.63 -5.80
N LEU A 40 6.08 -8.55 -5.05
CA LEU A 40 6.71 -7.31 -5.45
C LEU A 40 7.55 -6.74 -4.32
N MET A 41 8.78 -6.33 -4.61
CA MET A 41 9.62 -5.56 -3.69
C MET A 41 9.66 -4.10 -4.15
N VAL A 42 9.20 -3.16 -3.30
CA VAL A 42 9.28 -1.72 -3.59
C VAL A 42 10.32 -1.08 -2.69
N MET A 43 11.31 -0.41 -3.26
CA MET A 43 12.40 0.24 -2.53
C MET A 43 12.02 1.69 -2.19
N THR A 44 11.58 1.95 -0.96
CA THR A 44 11.24 3.31 -0.49
C THR A 44 12.39 3.91 0.32
N ALA A 45 12.37 5.23 0.52
CA ALA A 45 13.32 5.92 1.40
C ALA A 45 13.25 5.46 2.87
N ALA A 46 12.12 4.88 3.29
CA ALA A 46 11.91 4.37 4.64
C ALA A 46 12.26 2.88 4.81
N GLY A 47 12.68 2.21 3.72
CA GLY A 47 12.93 0.78 3.67
C GLY A 47 12.12 0.07 2.58
N SER A 48 12.42 -1.20 2.36
CA SER A 48 11.74 -2.00 1.34
C SER A 48 10.37 -2.47 1.81
N LEU A 49 9.37 -2.37 0.93
CA LEU A 49 8.07 -2.99 1.08
C LEU A 49 8.07 -4.34 0.36
N TRP A 50 7.54 -5.36 1.01
CA TRP A 50 7.41 -6.72 0.46
C TRP A 50 5.94 -7.06 0.32
N LEU A 51 5.47 -7.18 -0.91
CA LEU A 51 4.08 -7.45 -1.22
C LEU A 51 3.91 -8.85 -1.78
N ARG A 52 2.82 -9.51 -1.39
CA ARG A 52 2.24 -10.65 -2.10
C ARG A 52 1.19 -10.15 -3.06
N LYS A 53 0.86 -10.97 -4.07
CA LYS A 53 -0.29 -10.69 -4.93
C LYS A 53 -1.54 -10.47 -4.07
N ASN A 54 -2.29 -9.43 -4.42
CA ASN A 54 -3.48 -8.88 -3.74
C ASN A 54 -3.22 -8.01 -2.50
N ASP A 55 -1.97 -7.87 -2.03
CA ASP A 55 -1.66 -6.88 -0.98
C ASP A 55 -1.81 -5.45 -1.53
N TRP A 56 -2.09 -4.53 -0.62
CA TRP A 56 -2.24 -3.10 -0.91
C TRP A 56 -1.02 -2.32 -0.44
N ILE A 57 -0.71 -1.23 -1.14
CA ILE A 57 0.15 -0.15 -0.63
C ILE A 57 -0.79 1.00 -0.26
N VAL A 58 -0.79 1.40 1.01
CA VAL A 58 -1.61 2.51 1.52
C VAL A 58 -0.75 3.72 1.85
N LYS A 59 -1.24 4.94 1.59
CA LYS A 59 -0.62 6.22 1.96
C LYS A 59 -1.60 7.04 2.79
N HIS A 60 -1.20 7.39 4.02
CA HIS A 60 -2.01 8.16 4.96
C HIS A 60 -1.85 9.69 4.82
N GLY A 61 -1.28 10.15 3.71
CA GLY A 61 -1.06 11.56 3.40
C GLY A 61 0.11 11.75 2.44
N ASP A 62 0.19 12.96 1.89
CA ASP A 62 1.22 13.32 0.92
C ASP A 62 2.63 13.15 1.50
N GLY A 63 3.50 12.52 0.71
CA GLY A 63 4.91 12.33 1.06
C GLY A 63 5.18 11.24 2.10
N GLN A 64 4.17 10.57 2.65
CA GLN A 64 4.43 9.39 3.50
C GLN A 64 4.90 8.20 2.65
N PRO A 65 5.87 7.42 3.15
CA PRO A 65 6.21 6.14 2.52
C PRO A 65 4.97 5.25 2.55
N GLY A 66 4.65 4.61 1.43
CA GLY A 66 3.55 3.65 1.39
C GLY A 66 3.78 2.52 2.39
N GLN A 67 2.72 1.99 2.97
CA GLN A 67 2.76 0.84 3.87
C GLN A 67 2.06 -0.35 3.25
N VAL A 68 2.58 -1.56 3.47
CA VAL A 68 1.91 -2.79 3.02
C VAL A 68 0.70 -3.04 3.91
N CYS A 69 -0.44 -3.30 3.28
CA CYS A 69 -1.68 -3.67 3.93
C CYS A 69 -2.23 -4.94 3.25
N PRO A 70 -2.24 -6.10 3.94
CA PRO A 70 -2.82 -7.32 3.39
C PRO A 70 -4.29 -7.13 2.99
N ALA A 71 -4.74 -7.85 1.96
CA ALA A 71 -6.10 -7.71 1.42
C ALA A 71 -7.21 -7.84 2.49
N ALA A 72 -7.05 -8.77 3.42
CA ALA A 72 -8.01 -8.99 4.50
C ALA A 72 -8.09 -7.81 5.47
N ASP A 73 -6.93 -7.23 5.80
CA ASP A 73 -6.86 -6.06 6.70
C ASP A 73 -7.40 -4.82 6.00
N PHE A 74 -7.08 -4.64 4.71
CA PHE A 74 -7.58 -3.51 3.92
C PHE A 74 -9.12 -3.48 3.89
N ALA A 75 -9.75 -4.62 3.57
CA ALA A 75 -11.21 -4.73 3.52
C ALA A 75 -11.88 -4.60 4.90
N ALA A 76 -11.17 -4.88 5.99
CA ALA A 76 -11.67 -4.73 7.35
C ALA A 76 -11.60 -3.27 7.86
N ILE A 77 -10.72 -2.45 7.28
CA ILE A 77 -10.40 -1.10 7.78
C ILE A 77 -10.96 -0.01 6.87
N TYR A 78 -10.97 -0.21 5.54
CA TYR A 78 -11.28 0.83 4.57
C TYR A 78 -12.52 0.52 3.73
N GLU A 79 -13.20 1.58 3.32
CA GLU A 79 -14.31 1.56 2.38
C GLU A 79 -14.02 2.52 1.22
N PRO A 80 -14.53 2.25 0.01
CA PRO A 80 -14.37 3.17 -1.11
C PRO A 80 -15.11 4.49 -0.86
N VAL A 81 -14.44 5.60 -1.17
CA VAL A 81 -15.06 6.93 -1.19
C VAL A 81 -15.73 7.14 -2.56
N ALA A 82 -16.91 7.77 -2.58
CA ALA A 82 -17.71 8.02 -3.78
C ALA A 82 -17.29 9.30 -4.54
#